data_AF-A0AAV7AL49-F1
#
_entry.id   AF-A0AAV7AL49-F1
#
_cell.length_a   1.000
_cell.length_b   1.000
_cell.length_c   1.000
_cell.angle_alpha   90.00
_cell.angle_beta   90.00
_cell.angle_gamma   90.00
#
_symmetry.space_group_name_H-M   'P 1'
#
loop_
_entity.id
_entity.type
_entity.pdbx_description
1 polymer ?
#
loop_
_entity_poly.entity_id
_entity_poly.type
_entity_poly.pdbx_seq_one_letter_code
_entity_poly.pdbx_strand_id
1 'polypeptide(L)'
;MVLLHFLNLMAPCYFLCLLAVTFSLQLFFFLPGMCKEQSLPLSGLLHGFFFVFFLVNVIGNYFLVIWNSPASGGINADAEMSNKPFCRICTRMMWEQEHHCFFTGTCISRSNLRSFVLFCLHASCSCFHAVVSGVGYISHSFSMSFTNPLTFLRLLPLSVTRFFSGSLLSSEMLAVLMLYLWSGIGLACGAFCCHQLLLICRRPMFHKSPPKDSSPINWMDNMTSVFGKRWLMAILFPSTK
;
A
#
# COMPACT_ATOMS: atom_id res chain seq x y z
N MET A 1 -2.14 -18.42 19.30
CA MET A 1 -0.78 -17.95 18.94
C MET A 1 -0.34 -18.47 17.58
N VAL A 2 -0.35 -19.79 17.33
CA VAL A 2 0.02 -20.40 16.04
C VAL A 2 -0.65 -19.74 14.82
N LEU A 3 -1.97 -19.49 14.87
CA LEU A 3 -2.69 -18.83 13.77
C LEU A 3 -2.14 -17.41 13.46
N LEU A 4 -1.79 -16.63 14.47
CA LEU A 4 -1.27 -15.27 14.29
C LEU A 4 0.12 -15.29 13.64
N HIS A 5 0.97 -16.25 14.03
CA HIS A 5 2.27 -16.45 13.39
C HIS A 5 2.14 -16.94 11.95
N PHE A 6 1.19 -17.82 11.68
CA PHE A 6 0.87 -18.25 10.32
C PHE A 6 0.43 -17.07 9.44
N LEU A 7 -0.49 -16.23 9.93
CA LEU A 7 -0.91 -15.01 9.23
C LEU A 7 0.25 -14.02 9.01
N ASN A 8 1.20 -13.94 9.96
CA ASN A 8 2.38 -13.08 9.87
C ASN A 8 3.36 -13.53 8.77
N LEU A 9 3.31 -14.79 8.36
CA LEU A 9 4.07 -15.32 7.22
C LEU A 9 3.27 -15.23 5.92
N MET A 10 1.98 -15.57 5.96
CA MET A 10 1.14 -15.62 4.77
C MET A 10 0.86 -14.24 4.17
N ALA A 11 0.64 -13.20 4.99
CA ALA A 11 0.32 -11.88 4.47
C ALA A 11 1.48 -11.23 3.67
N PRO A 12 2.75 -11.29 4.11
CA PRO A 12 3.88 -10.87 3.28
C PRO A 12 4.02 -11.68 1.99
N CYS A 13 3.89 -13.01 2.06
CA CYS A 13 3.94 -13.87 0.86
C CYS A 13 2.83 -13.52 -0.14
N TYR A 14 1.61 -13.28 0.34
CA TYR A 14 0.48 -12.84 -0.47
C TYR A 14 0.77 -11.49 -1.14
N PHE A 15 1.31 -10.51 -0.40
CA PHE A 15 1.70 -9.23 -0.96
C PHE A 15 2.74 -9.36 -2.08
N LEU A 16 3.81 -10.15 -1.86
CA LEU A 16 4.85 -10.37 -2.87
C LEU A 16 4.32 -11.11 -4.10
N CYS A 17 3.41 -12.08 -3.91
CA CYS A 17 2.75 -12.78 -5.01
C CYS A 17 1.90 -11.83 -5.86
N LEU A 18 1.06 -11.00 -5.22
CA LEU A 18 0.28 -9.98 -5.92
C LEU A 18 1.15 -8.99 -6.68
N LEU A 19 2.27 -8.58 -6.09
CA LEU A 19 3.23 -7.68 -6.74
C LEU A 19 3.81 -8.32 -8.01
N ALA A 20 4.20 -9.59 -7.95
CA ALA A 20 4.71 -10.34 -9.09
C ALA A 20 3.66 -10.54 -10.20
N VAL A 21 2.42 -10.87 -9.83
CA VAL A 21 1.30 -10.99 -10.79
C VAL A 21 0.99 -9.64 -11.43
N THR A 22 0.96 -8.57 -10.65
CA THR A 22 0.72 -7.20 -11.15
C THR A 22 1.82 -6.78 -12.12
N PHE A 23 3.09 -7.04 -11.77
CA PHE A 23 4.22 -6.77 -12.64
C PHE A 23 4.11 -7.54 -13.97
N SER A 24 3.74 -8.82 -13.91
CA SER A 24 3.57 -9.66 -15.09
C SER A 24 2.44 -9.14 -16.00
N LEU A 25 1.28 -8.79 -15.43
CA LEU A 25 0.16 -8.25 -16.20
C LEU A 25 0.51 -6.92 -16.87
N GLN A 26 1.22 -6.04 -16.16
CA GLN A 26 1.66 -4.74 -16.71
C GLN A 26 2.63 -4.92 -17.88
N LEU A 27 3.65 -5.76 -17.74
CA LEU A 27 4.66 -5.96 -18.77
C LEU A 27 4.17 -6.73 -19.99
N PHE A 28 3.36 -7.77 -19.81
CA PHE A 28 3.01 -8.68 -20.89
C PHE A 28 1.67 -8.36 -21.56
N PHE A 29 0.74 -7.71 -20.85
CA PHE A 29 -0.60 -7.45 -21.38
C PHE A 29 -0.88 -5.96 -21.54
N PHE A 30 -0.73 -5.16 -20.48
CA PHE A 30 -1.24 -3.78 -20.49
C PHE A 30 -0.35 -2.83 -21.30
N LEU A 31 0.95 -2.76 -20.98
CA LEU A 31 1.88 -1.86 -21.70
C LEU A 31 2.00 -2.21 -23.19
N PRO A 32 2.16 -3.49 -23.60
CA PRO A 32 2.19 -3.85 -25.02
C PRO A 32 0.88 -3.53 -25.74
N GLY A 33 -0.27 -3.68 -25.07
CA GLY A 33 -1.57 -3.31 -25.62
C GLY A 33 -1.66 -1.82 -25.93
N MET A 34 -1.28 -0.98 -24.98
CA MET A 34 -1.30 0.49 -25.11
C MET A 34 -0.36 1.03 -26.19
N CYS A 35 0.80 0.39 -26.38
CA CYS A 35 1.77 0.81 -27.41
C CYS A 35 1.35 0.44 -28.85
N LYS A 36 0.46 -0.54 -29.03
CA LYS A 36 0.03 -1.01 -30.36
C LYS A 36 -1.08 -0.16 -30.99
N GLU A 37 -1.92 0.47 -30.17
CA GLU A 37 -3.10 1.22 -30.67
C GLU A 37 -2.78 2.66 -31.11
N GLN A 38 -1.67 3.26 -30.65
CA GLN A 38 -1.39 4.69 -30.91
C GLN A 38 -0.23 4.90 -31.88
N SER A 39 -0.43 5.80 -32.85
CA SER A 39 0.58 6.25 -33.82
C SER A 39 1.76 6.99 -33.18
N LEU A 40 1.63 7.45 -31.92
CA LEU A 40 2.70 8.00 -31.10
C LEU A 40 2.80 7.22 -29.77
N PRO A 41 3.95 6.59 -29.44
CA PRO A 41 4.08 5.72 -28.26
C PRO A 41 4.13 6.47 -26.92
N LEU A 42 3.81 7.77 -26.89
CA LEU A 42 3.96 8.64 -25.72
C LEU A 42 3.11 8.18 -24.53
N SER A 43 1.87 7.74 -24.77
CA SER A 43 0.99 7.24 -23.71
C SER A 43 1.56 5.98 -23.04
N GLY A 44 2.02 5.02 -23.85
CA GLY A 44 2.66 3.80 -23.34
C GLY A 44 3.93 4.08 -22.56
N LEU A 45 4.75 5.04 -23.00
CA LEU A 45 5.94 5.49 -22.27
C LEU A 45 5.59 6.14 -20.93
N LEU A 46 4.55 6.97 -20.88
CA LEU A 46 4.08 7.60 -19.65
C LEU A 46 3.55 6.57 -18.65
N HIS A 47 2.70 5.64 -19.10
CA HIS A 47 2.22 4.54 -18.26
C HIS A 47 3.37 3.65 -17.77
N GLY A 48 4.36 3.38 -18.62
CA GLY A 48 5.58 2.66 -18.23
C GLY A 48 6.38 3.41 -17.15
N PHE A 49 6.57 4.73 -17.32
CA PHE A 49 7.23 5.57 -16.33
C PHE A 49 6.51 5.56 -14.98
N PHE A 50 5.19 5.79 -14.96
CA PHE A 50 4.40 5.78 -13.73
C PHE A 50 4.43 4.40 -13.06
N PHE A 51 4.33 3.32 -13.85
CA PHE A 51 4.43 1.97 -13.34
C PHE A 51 5.77 1.73 -12.61
N VAL A 52 6.90 2.07 -13.24
CA VAL A 52 8.23 1.92 -12.62
C VAL A 52 8.36 2.81 -11.39
N PHE A 53 7.92 4.07 -11.46
CA PHE A 53 7.96 5.01 -10.34
C PHE A 53 7.21 4.46 -9.11
N PHE A 54 5.98 3.97 -9.30
CA PHE A 54 5.21 3.39 -8.21
C PHE A 54 5.80 2.07 -7.71
N LEU A 55 6.29 1.21 -8.59
CA LEU A 55 6.91 -0.06 -8.21
C LEU A 55 8.12 0.16 -7.29
N VAL A 56 9.03 1.05 -7.69
CA VAL A 56 10.22 1.39 -6.90
C VAL A 56 9.83 1.96 -5.54
N ASN A 57 8.84 2.85 -5.49
CA ASN A 57 8.40 3.45 -4.24
C ASN A 57 7.65 2.46 -3.32
N VAL A 58 6.81 1.57 -3.87
CA VAL A 58 6.13 0.54 -3.09
C VAL A 58 7.15 -0.41 -2.48
N ILE A 59 8.07 -0.95 -3.29
CA ILE A 59 9.10 -1.89 -2.83
C ILE A 59 10.06 -1.20 -1.85
N GLY A 60 10.56 -0.02 -2.20
CA GLY A 60 11.51 0.73 -1.38
C GLY A 60 10.93 1.06 0.00
N ASN A 61 9.71 1.60 0.05
CA ASN A 61 9.07 1.89 1.34
C ASN A 61 8.72 0.60 2.10
N TYR A 62 8.30 -0.48 1.43
CA TYR A 62 8.07 -1.78 2.06
C TYR A 62 9.33 -2.30 2.78
N PHE A 63 10.48 -2.30 2.10
CA PHE A 63 11.74 -2.69 2.70
C PHE A 63 12.15 -1.77 3.84
N LEU A 64 12.00 -0.44 3.70
CA LEU A 64 12.32 0.50 4.76
C LEU A 64 11.43 0.33 6.00
N VAL A 65 10.17 -0.10 5.83
CA VAL A 65 9.30 -0.43 6.98
C VAL A 65 9.88 -1.59 7.79
N ILE A 66 10.34 -2.63 7.09
CA ILE A 66 10.92 -3.83 7.71
C ILE A 66 12.28 -3.50 8.32
N TRP A 67 13.15 -2.81 7.57
CA TRP A 67 14.51 -2.49 7.98
C TRP A 67 14.56 -1.57 9.20
N ASN A 68 13.70 -0.56 9.23
CA ASN A 68 13.61 0.37 10.36
C ASN A 68 12.62 -0.12 11.44
N SER A 69 12.25 -1.40 11.41
CA SER A 69 11.41 -1.99 12.46
C SER A 69 12.15 -1.86 13.80
N PRO A 70 11.45 -1.47 14.88
CA PRO A 70 12.09 -1.21 16.16
C PRO A 70 12.80 -2.46 16.69
N ALA A 71 14.06 -2.32 17.08
CA ALA A 71 14.81 -3.39 17.71
C ALA A 71 14.10 -3.84 19.00
N SER A 72 14.16 -5.14 19.32
CA SER A 72 13.66 -5.64 20.60
C SER A 72 14.42 -4.93 21.72
N GLY A 73 13.71 -4.08 22.47
CA GLY A 73 14.20 -3.69 23.79
C GLY A 73 14.37 -4.98 24.58
N GLY A 74 15.59 -5.24 25.07
CA GLY A 74 15.88 -6.44 25.86
C GLY A 74 14.85 -6.63 26.96
N ILE A 75 14.58 -7.89 27.31
CA ILE A 75 13.74 -8.27 28.46
C ILE A 75 14.52 -7.93 29.74
N ASN A 76 14.83 -6.65 29.96
CA ASN A 76 15.37 -6.22 31.23
C ASN A 76 14.18 -6.05 32.18
N ALA A 77 14.28 -6.68 33.35
CA ALA A 77 13.25 -6.80 34.38
C ALA A 77 12.65 -5.46 34.86
N ASP A 78 13.26 -4.31 34.52
CA ASP A 78 12.72 -2.97 34.79
C ASP A 78 11.48 -2.63 33.93
N ALA A 79 11.13 -3.50 32.98
CA ALA A 79 9.96 -3.44 32.11
C ALA A 79 8.62 -3.41 32.85
N GLU A 80 8.53 -4.15 33.96
CA GLU A 80 7.29 -4.43 34.69
C GLU A 80 6.70 -3.17 35.35
N MET A 81 7.52 -2.11 35.50
CA MET A 81 7.12 -0.82 36.07
C MET A 81 6.63 0.20 35.01
N SER A 82 6.79 -0.09 33.71
CA SER A 82 6.41 0.86 32.65
C SER A 82 5.20 0.34 31.87
N ASN A 83 4.14 1.13 31.82
CA ASN A 83 2.88 0.87 31.10
C ASN A 83 3.07 0.91 29.56
N LYS A 84 4.10 0.21 29.05
CA LYS A 84 4.52 0.21 27.65
C LYS A 84 3.76 -0.86 26.87
N PRO A 85 3.34 -0.57 25.64
CA PRO A 85 2.64 -1.55 24.81
C PRO A 85 3.56 -2.75 24.46
N PHE A 86 3.01 -3.96 24.61
CA PHE A 86 3.68 -5.21 24.26
C PHE A 86 3.02 -5.85 23.03
N CYS A 87 3.83 -6.14 22.00
CA CYS A 87 3.36 -6.88 20.84
C CYS A 87 3.53 -8.39 21.07
N ARG A 88 2.42 -9.12 21.18
CA ARG A 88 2.42 -10.58 21.38
C ARG A 88 2.93 -11.36 20.16
N ILE A 89 2.82 -10.82 18.94
CA ILE A 89 3.22 -11.51 17.71
C ILE A 89 4.73 -11.47 17.55
N CYS A 90 5.31 -10.27 17.68
CA CYS A 90 6.76 -10.05 17.63
C CYS A 90 7.46 -10.33 18.97
N THR A 91 6.70 -10.66 20.02
CA THR A 91 7.18 -10.92 21.38
C THR A 91 8.18 -9.87 21.89
N ARG A 92 7.84 -8.59 21.73
CA ARG A 92 8.70 -7.46 22.12
C ARG A 92 7.92 -6.31 22.71
N MET A 93 8.55 -5.62 23.67
CA MET A 93 8.07 -4.33 24.16
C MET A 93 8.36 -3.22 23.17
N MET A 94 7.44 -2.29 23.08
CA MET A 94 7.47 -1.19 22.13
C MET A 94 7.33 0.13 22.87
N TRP A 95 8.15 1.11 22.51
CA TRP A 95 8.15 2.41 23.16
C TRP A 95 7.02 3.31 22.66
N GLU A 96 6.71 3.23 21.36
CA GLU A 96 5.69 4.03 20.68
C GLU A 96 4.95 3.14 19.67
N GLN A 97 4.31 2.06 20.15
CA GLN A 97 3.56 1.16 19.27
C GLN A 97 2.30 1.84 18.76
N GLU A 98 2.14 1.91 17.44
CA GLU A 98 0.84 2.19 16.84
C GLU A 98 0.09 0.88 16.64
N HIS A 99 0.66 -0.09 15.90
CA HIS A 99 0.04 -1.38 15.62
C HIS A 99 1.04 -2.41 15.08
N HIS A 100 0.62 -3.68 15.00
CA HIS A 100 1.33 -4.72 14.25
C HIS A 100 0.74 -4.81 12.84
N CYS A 101 1.57 -4.74 11.80
CA CYS A 101 1.12 -4.89 10.43
C CYS A 101 1.45 -6.29 9.92
N PHE A 102 0.43 -7.09 9.64
CA PHE A 102 0.63 -8.44 9.08
C PHE A 102 1.27 -8.40 7.69
N PHE A 103 0.94 -7.42 6.84
CA PHE A 103 1.46 -7.34 5.47
C PHE A 103 2.97 -7.05 5.41
N THR A 104 3.53 -6.36 6.40
CA THR A 104 4.98 -6.13 6.51
C THR A 104 5.65 -7.11 7.47
N GLY A 105 4.88 -7.94 8.17
CA GLY A 105 5.38 -8.89 9.17
C GLY A 105 5.99 -8.24 10.42
N THR A 106 5.81 -6.92 10.61
CA THR A 106 6.54 -6.11 11.59
C THR A 106 5.64 -5.12 12.33
N CYS A 107 6.12 -4.65 13.50
CA CYS A 107 5.44 -3.59 14.21
C CYS A 107 5.71 -2.23 13.57
N ILE A 108 4.67 -1.39 13.51
CA ILE A 108 4.74 0.00 13.09
C ILE A 108 4.87 0.89 14.32
N SER A 109 5.90 1.73 14.31
CA SER A 109 6.26 2.69 15.35
C SER A 109 6.86 3.94 14.71
N ARG A 110 7.25 4.93 15.51
CA ARG A 110 7.82 6.18 15.00
C ARG A 110 9.03 5.98 14.07
N SER A 111 9.87 4.97 14.31
CA SER A 111 11.07 4.72 13.49
C SER A 111 10.77 4.36 12.03
N ASN A 112 9.62 3.74 11.77
CA ASN A 112 9.21 3.28 10.44
C ASN A 112 7.84 3.82 9.99
N LEU A 113 7.20 4.68 10.79
CA LEU A 113 5.88 5.26 10.50
C LEU A 113 5.87 6.01 9.17
N ARG A 114 6.91 6.80 8.89
CA ARG A 114 7.05 7.52 7.62
C ARG A 114 6.98 6.55 6.43
N SER A 115 7.85 5.53 6.44
CA SER A 115 7.90 4.53 5.36
C SER A 115 6.59 3.77 5.25
N PHE A 116 5.89 3.52 6.36
CA PHE A 116 4.58 2.87 6.34
C PHE A 116 3.51 3.73 5.67
N VAL A 117 3.43 5.02 6.00
CA VAL A 117 2.46 5.94 5.37
C VAL A 117 2.75 6.07 3.88
N LEU A 118 4.02 6.22 3.50
CA LEU A 118 4.42 6.31 2.10
C LEU A 118 4.21 4.99 1.35
N PHE A 119 4.43 3.84 1.98
CA PHE A 119 4.08 2.53 1.42
C PHE A 119 2.58 2.47 1.09
N CYS A 120 1.72 2.84 2.04
CA CYS A 120 0.27 2.86 1.84
C CYS A 120 -0.16 3.83 0.72
N LEU A 121 0.43 5.04 0.68
CA LEU A 121 0.15 6.01 -0.36
C LEU A 121 0.51 5.47 -1.75
N HIS A 122 1.75 5.02 -1.94
CA HIS A 122 2.23 4.52 -3.23
C HIS A 122 1.53 3.23 -3.64
N ALA A 123 1.20 2.33 -2.70
CA ALA A 123 0.42 1.13 -2.99
C ALA A 123 -0.98 1.49 -3.47
N SER A 124 -1.63 2.48 -2.85
CA SER A 124 -2.94 3.00 -3.29
C SER A 124 -2.86 3.56 -4.71
N CYS A 125 -1.86 4.42 -5.00
CA CYS A 125 -1.68 4.99 -6.33
C CYS A 125 -1.33 3.94 -7.38
N SER A 126 -0.47 2.96 -7.03
CA SER A 126 -0.11 1.84 -7.90
C SER A 126 -1.32 0.99 -8.26
N CYS A 127 -2.16 0.66 -7.27
CA CYS A 127 -3.40 -0.07 -7.49
C CYS A 127 -4.38 0.72 -8.37
N PHE A 128 -4.54 2.02 -8.13
CA PHE A 128 -5.38 2.87 -8.97
C PHE A 128 -4.88 2.91 -10.42
N HIS A 129 -3.57 3.08 -10.62
CA HIS A 129 -2.96 3.00 -11.94
C HIS A 129 -3.22 1.64 -12.61
N ALA A 130 -3.06 0.53 -11.88
CA ALA A 130 -3.35 -0.81 -12.39
C ALA A 130 -4.83 -1.01 -12.74
N VAL A 131 -5.76 -0.42 -11.97
CA VAL A 131 -7.19 -0.41 -12.29
C VAL A 131 -7.46 0.34 -13.59
N VAL A 132 -6.88 1.54 -13.77
CA VAL A 132 -7.02 2.32 -15.00
C VAL A 132 -6.47 1.55 -16.21
N SER A 133 -5.26 1.00 -16.10
CA SER A 133 -4.66 0.20 -17.18
C SER A 133 -5.47 -1.06 -17.49
N GLY A 134 -5.95 -1.77 -16.46
CA GLY A 134 -6.76 -2.97 -16.60
C GLY A 134 -8.13 -2.70 -17.22
N VAL A 135 -8.80 -1.61 -16.83
CA VAL A 135 -10.05 -1.16 -17.46
C VAL A 135 -9.81 -0.82 -18.92
N GLY A 136 -8.73 -0.12 -19.27
CA GLY A 136 -8.38 0.16 -20.66
C GLY A 136 -8.21 -1.13 -21.48
N TYR A 137 -7.43 -2.07 -20.96
CA TYR A 137 -7.22 -3.38 -21.59
C TYR A 137 -8.52 -4.17 -21.78
N ILE A 138 -9.38 -4.23 -20.77
CA ILE A 138 -10.66 -4.96 -20.81
C ILE A 138 -11.64 -4.25 -21.76
N SER A 139 -11.67 -2.92 -21.77
CA SER A 139 -12.54 -2.14 -22.67
C SER A 139 -12.27 -2.48 -24.12
N HIS A 140 -10.98 -2.53 -24.50
CA HIS A 140 -10.56 -2.91 -25.85
C HIS A 140 -10.80 -4.40 -26.12
N SER A 141 -10.35 -5.29 -25.23
CA SER A 141 -10.38 -6.74 -25.48
C SER A 141 -11.81 -7.30 -25.49
N PHE A 142 -12.72 -6.75 -24.69
CA PHE A 142 -14.10 -7.25 -24.57
C PHE A 142 -15.11 -6.39 -25.35
N SER A 143 -14.64 -5.34 -26.03
CA SER A 143 -15.48 -4.33 -26.70
C SER A 143 -16.56 -3.76 -25.77
N MET A 144 -16.17 -3.44 -24.54
CA MET A 144 -17.06 -2.91 -23.49
C MET A 144 -16.74 -1.47 -23.16
N SER A 145 -17.77 -0.67 -22.88
CA SER A 145 -17.61 0.69 -22.37
C SER A 145 -17.89 0.79 -20.87
N PHE A 146 -16.96 1.42 -20.15
CA PHE A 146 -17.09 1.73 -18.72
C PHE A 146 -17.64 3.14 -18.45
N THR A 147 -18.25 3.81 -19.45
CA THR A 147 -18.94 5.09 -19.23
C THR A 147 -20.03 4.98 -18.15
N ASN A 148 -20.72 3.84 -18.09
CA ASN A 148 -21.66 3.54 -17.01
C ASN A 148 -20.93 2.81 -15.86
N PRO A 149 -20.92 3.35 -14.62
CA PRO A 149 -20.27 2.69 -13.49
C PRO A 149 -20.87 1.32 -13.15
N LEU A 150 -22.13 1.07 -13.51
CA LEU A 150 -22.75 -0.25 -13.36
C LEU A 150 -22.06 -1.33 -14.21
N THR A 151 -21.38 -0.97 -15.29
CA THR A 151 -20.57 -1.91 -16.08
C THR A 151 -19.49 -2.54 -15.21
N PHE A 152 -18.83 -1.74 -14.36
CA PHE A 152 -17.81 -2.26 -13.44
C PHE A 152 -18.41 -3.25 -12.43
N LEU A 153 -19.63 -3.06 -11.96
CA LEU A 153 -20.28 -4.00 -11.03
C LEU A 153 -20.74 -5.29 -11.72
N ARG A 154 -21.12 -5.22 -13.00
CA ARG A 154 -21.57 -6.39 -13.79
C ARG A 154 -20.43 -7.19 -14.43
N LEU A 155 -19.22 -6.62 -14.49
CA LEU A 155 -18.08 -7.23 -15.16
C LEU A 155 -17.72 -8.61 -14.56
N LEU A 156 -17.62 -8.74 -13.24
CA LEU A 156 -17.27 -10.01 -12.59
C LEU A 156 -18.29 -11.13 -12.87
N PRO A 157 -19.60 -10.96 -12.58
CA PRO A 157 -20.56 -12.04 -12.84
C PRO A 157 -20.62 -12.42 -14.32
N LEU A 158 -20.49 -11.44 -15.23
CA LEU A 158 -20.43 -11.72 -16.67
C LEU A 158 -19.16 -12.46 -17.10
N SER A 159 -18.01 -12.12 -16.51
CA SER A 159 -16.75 -12.78 -16.82
C SER A 159 -16.72 -14.22 -16.29
N VAL A 160 -17.31 -14.45 -15.12
CA VAL A 160 -17.50 -15.79 -14.55
C VAL A 160 -18.35 -16.66 -15.48
N THR A 161 -19.50 -16.17 -15.94
CA THR A 161 -20.37 -16.95 -16.84
C THR A 161 -19.69 -17.25 -18.17
N ARG A 162 -19.00 -16.26 -18.76
CA ARG A 162 -18.23 -16.44 -20.00
C ARG A 162 -17.03 -17.40 -19.83
N PHE A 163 -16.39 -17.40 -18.67
CA PHE A 163 -15.29 -18.32 -18.38
C PHE A 163 -15.79 -19.77 -18.32
N PHE A 164 -16.87 -20.04 -17.59
CA PHE A 164 -17.45 -21.38 -17.50
C PHE A 164 -18.11 -21.86 -18.80
N SER A 165 -18.56 -20.94 -19.67
CA SER A 165 -19.01 -21.30 -21.02
C SER A 165 -17.87 -21.55 -22.02
N GLY A 166 -16.61 -21.40 -21.60
CA GLY A 166 -15.43 -21.53 -22.46
C GLY A 166 -15.23 -20.35 -23.44
N SER A 167 -15.97 -19.26 -23.25
CA SER A 167 -15.94 -18.07 -24.11
C SER A 167 -14.95 -16.98 -23.64
N LEU A 168 -14.24 -17.22 -22.53
CA LEU A 168 -13.26 -16.30 -21.95
C LEU A 168 -11.96 -17.05 -21.61
N LEU A 169 -10.81 -16.47 -21.95
CA LEU A 169 -9.51 -17.04 -21.65
C LEU A 169 -9.19 -16.95 -20.15
N SER A 170 -8.35 -17.87 -19.66
CA SER A 170 -7.93 -17.87 -18.25
C SER A 170 -7.16 -16.60 -17.86
N SER A 171 -6.33 -16.06 -18.77
CA SER A 171 -5.60 -14.81 -18.55
C SER A 171 -6.52 -13.59 -18.45
N GLU A 172 -7.62 -13.58 -19.21
CA GLU A 172 -8.63 -12.52 -19.18
C GLU A 172 -9.42 -12.56 -17.87
N MET A 173 -9.82 -13.76 -17.45
CA MET A 173 -10.47 -13.97 -16.14
C MET A 173 -9.54 -13.55 -15.00
N LEU A 174 -8.24 -13.88 -15.07
CA LEU A 174 -7.24 -13.44 -14.11
C LEU A 174 -7.13 -11.90 -14.07
N ALA A 175 -7.10 -11.24 -15.23
CA ALA A 175 -7.06 -9.77 -15.29
C ALA A 175 -8.31 -9.14 -14.65
N VAL A 176 -9.50 -9.71 -14.88
CA VAL A 176 -10.75 -9.27 -14.23
C VAL A 176 -10.67 -9.45 -12.72
N LEU A 177 -10.24 -10.62 -12.22
CA LEU A 177 -10.09 -10.86 -10.78
C LEU A 177 -9.10 -9.89 -10.14
N MET A 178 -7.95 -9.67 -10.79
CA MET A 178 -6.93 -8.73 -10.33
C MET A 178 -7.45 -7.30 -10.29
N LEU A 179 -8.32 -6.89 -11.23
CA LEU A 179 -8.95 -5.57 -11.23
C LEU A 179 -9.74 -5.28 -9.93
N TYR A 180 -10.52 -6.23 -9.45
CA TYR A 180 -11.26 -6.10 -8.19
C TYR A 180 -10.33 -6.15 -6.97
N LEU A 181 -9.29 -7.01 -7.00
CA LEU A 181 -8.30 -7.06 -5.95
C LEU A 181 -7.54 -5.73 -5.81
N TRP A 182 -7.09 -5.13 -6.92
CA TRP A 182 -6.45 -3.81 -6.91
C TRP A 182 -7.39 -2.74 -6.38
N SER A 183 -8.68 -2.78 -6.73
CA SER A 183 -9.67 -1.82 -6.21
C SER A 183 -9.81 -1.94 -4.70
N GLY A 184 -9.95 -3.16 -4.17
CA GLY A 184 -10.04 -3.41 -2.72
C GLY A 184 -8.77 -3.01 -1.97
N ILE A 185 -7.60 -3.43 -2.46
CA ILE A 185 -6.30 -3.11 -1.85
C ILE A 185 -6.02 -1.62 -1.91
N GLY A 186 -6.27 -0.99 -3.06
CA GLY A 186 -6.08 0.45 -3.25
C GLY A 186 -6.89 1.26 -2.26
N LEU A 187 -8.18 0.95 -2.11
CA LEU A 187 -9.05 1.59 -1.11
C LEU A 187 -8.58 1.35 0.33
N ALA A 188 -8.19 0.12 0.67
CA ALA A 188 -7.70 -0.20 2.01
C ALA A 188 -6.41 0.56 2.34
N CYS A 189 -5.42 0.56 1.42
CA CYS A 189 -4.17 1.30 1.58
C CYS A 189 -4.42 2.82 1.67
N GLY A 190 -5.31 3.36 0.83
CA GLY A 190 -5.72 4.77 0.90
C GLY A 190 -6.35 5.11 2.25
N ALA A 191 -7.26 4.27 2.75
CA ALA A 191 -7.91 4.45 4.05
C ALA A 191 -6.88 4.41 5.19
N PHE A 192 -5.95 3.45 5.20
CA PHE A 192 -4.89 3.39 6.20
C PHE A 192 -3.96 4.60 6.14
N CYS A 193 -3.58 5.05 4.93
CA CYS A 193 -2.79 6.26 4.75
C CYS A 193 -3.48 7.49 5.36
N CYS A 194 -4.74 7.73 4.99
CA CYS A 194 -5.54 8.84 5.52
C CYS A 194 -5.69 8.75 7.05
N HIS A 195 -5.97 7.55 7.57
CA HIS A 195 -6.09 7.33 9.00
C HIS A 195 -4.81 7.70 9.75
N GLN A 196 -3.65 7.24 9.27
CA GLN A 196 -2.37 7.56 9.91
C GLN A 196 -2.01 9.04 9.80
N LEU A 197 -2.27 9.69 8.66
CA LEU A 197 -2.07 11.13 8.51
C LEU A 197 -2.95 11.92 9.50
N LEU A 198 -4.21 11.52 9.69
CA LEU A 198 -5.09 12.15 10.68
C LEU A 198 -4.56 11.97 12.10
N LEU A 199 -4.01 10.80 12.45
CA LEU A 199 -3.39 10.57 13.76
C LEU A 199 -2.14 11.44 13.96
N ILE A 200 -1.27 11.53 12.95
CA ILE A 200 -0.07 12.38 12.98
C ILE A 200 -0.47 13.85 13.16
N CYS A 201 -1.47 14.35 12.43
CA CYS A 201 -1.90 15.74 12.56
C CYS A 201 -2.52 16.07 13.92
N ARG A 202 -3.17 15.10 14.57
CA ARG A 202 -3.94 15.32 15.82
C ARG A 202 -3.17 15.05 17.11
N ARG A 203 -2.18 14.14 17.11
CA ARG A 203 -1.48 13.76 18.34
C ARG A 203 -0.26 14.67 18.57
N PRO A 204 -0.12 15.31 19.75
CA PRO A 204 1.17 15.85 20.14
C PRO A 204 2.15 14.69 20.28
N MET A 205 3.18 14.65 19.44
CA MET A 205 4.09 13.51 19.30
C MET A 205 5.11 13.36 20.45
N PHE A 206 4.93 14.14 21.52
CA PHE A 206 5.72 14.06 22.72
C PHE A 206 4.82 13.57 23.85
N HIS A 207 5.21 12.46 24.49
CA HIS A 207 4.66 11.88 25.72
C HIS A 207 4.70 12.81 26.95
N LYS A 208 4.79 14.13 26.76
CA LYS A 208 4.52 15.10 27.79
C LYS A 208 3.09 15.54 27.57
N SER A 209 2.20 15.15 28.48
CA SER A 209 0.90 15.83 28.61
C SER A 209 1.18 17.33 28.48
N PRO A 210 0.64 18.00 27.44
CA PRO A 210 0.88 19.41 27.31
C PRO A 210 0.42 20.08 28.61
N PRO A 211 1.17 21.04 29.16
CA PRO A 211 0.66 21.85 30.26
C PRO A 211 -0.69 22.44 29.84
N LYS A 212 -1.60 22.66 30.81
CA LYS A 212 -2.98 23.12 30.58
C LYS A 212 -3.10 24.38 29.68
N ASP A 213 -2.00 25.10 29.49
CA ASP A 213 -1.88 26.32 28.68
C ASP A 213 -1.07 26.16 27.37
N SER A 214 -0.95 24.95 26.81
CA SER A 214 -0.22 24.75 25.56
C SER A 214 -0.90 25.43 24.37
N SER A 215 -0.11 26.14 23.56
CA SER A 215 -0.50 26.67 22.25
C SER A 215 -1.23 25.62 21.39
N PRO A 216 -2.14 26.05 20.48
CA PRO A 216 -2.84 25.12 19.59
C PRO A 216 -1.85 24.21 18.85
N ILE A 217 -2.20 22.93 18.72
CA ILE A 217 -1.37 21.92 18.05
C ILE A 217 -1.10 22.36 16.61
N ASN A 218 0.17 22.64 16.30
CA ASN A 218 0.59 22.94 14.95
C ASN A 218 0.81 21.63 14.18
N TRP A 219 -0.18 21.26 13.35
CA TRP A 219 -0.12 20.04 12.53
C TRP A 219 1.10 19.99 11.60
N MET A 220 1.61 21.16 11.17
CA MET A 220 2.78 21.24 10.30
C MET A 220 4.05 20.79 11.03
N ASP A 221 4.18 21.09 12.33
CA ASP A 221 5.31 20.64 13.14
C ASP A 221 5.26 19.12 13.34
N ASN A 222 4.07 18.56 13.54
CA ASN A 222 3.87 17.12 13.61
C ASN A 222 4.24 16.43 12.29
N MET A 223 3.77 16.94 11.16
CA MET A 223 4.14 16.42 9.84
C MET A 223 5.64 16.50 9.59
N THR A 224 6.26 17.63 9.89
CA THR A 224 7.72 17.83 9.77
C THR A 224 8.50 16.87 10.66
N SER A 225 7.97 16.51 11.83
CA SER A 225 8.64 15.57 12.74
C SER A 225 8.58 14.10 12.28
N VAL A 226 7.59 13.69 11.47
CA VAL A 226 7.56 12.35 10.84
C VAL A 226 8.31 12.33 9.51
N PHE A 227 8.04 13.31 8.65
CA PHE A 227 8.48 13.30 7.25
C PHE A 227 9.77 14.09 6.99
N GLY A 228 10.24 14.84 7.98
CA GLY A 228 11.41 15.73 7.86
C GLY A 228 11.04 17.09 7.27
N LYS A 229 12.03 18.00 7.24
CA LYS A 229 11.86 19.37 6.70
C LYS A 229 11.55 19.38 5.20
N ARG A 230 11.94 18.33 4.47
CA ARG A 230 11.71 18.17 3.02
C ARG A 230 10.65 17.12 2.74
N TRP A 231 9.55 17.16 3.49
CA TRP A 231 8.49 16.15 3.42
C TRP A 231 7.88 15.95 2.02
N LEU A 232 7.90 16.96 1.14
CA LEU A 232 7.50 16.80 -0.26
C LEU A 232 8.47 15.91 -1.06
N MET A 233 9.79 16.07 -0.85
CA MET A 233 10.79 15.21 -1.48
C MET A 233 10.77 13.78 -0.93
N ALA A 234 10.31 13.62 0.31
CA ALA A 234 10.08 12.33 0.92
C ALA A 234 8.95 11.54 0.23
N ILE A 235 8.01 12.21 -0.44
CA ILE A 235 6.97 11.54 -1.23
C ILE A 235 7.58 10.93 -2.50
N LEU A 236 8.52 11.62 -3.14
CA LEU A 236 9.09 11.17 -4.42
C LEU A 236 10.13 10.06 -4.26
N PHE A 237 10.89 10.10 -3.16
CA PHE A 237 12.00 9.17 -2.92
C PHE A 237 11.91 8.54 -1.53
N PRO A 238 12.04 7.20 -1.44
CA PRO A 238 11.89 6.50 -0.17
C PRO A 238 12.98 6.84 0.86
N SER A 239 14.18 7.28 0.44
CA SER A 239 15.35 7.44 1.30
C SER A 239 15.70 8.88 1.73
N THR A 240 14.98 9.91 1.28
CA THR A 240 15.34 11.32 1.52
C THR A 240 14.86 11.81 2.89
N LYS A 241 15.74 12.08 3.86
CA LYS A 241 15.36 12.74 5.13
C LYS A 241 15.22 14.26 4.99
#